data_AF-A0A6S6SYI9-F1
#
_entry.id   AF-A0A6S6SYI9-F1
#
_cell.length_a   1.000
_cell.length_b   1.000
_cell.length_c   1.000
_cell.angle_alpha   90.00
_cell.angle_beta   90.00
_cell.angle_gamma   90.00
#
_symmetry.space_group_name_H-M   'P 1'
#
loop_
_entity.id
_entity.type
_entity.pdbx_description
1 polymer ?
#
loop_
_entity_poly.entity_id
_entity_poly.type
_entity_poly.pdbx_seq_one_letter_code
_entity_poly.pdbx_strand_id
1 'polypeptide(L)'
;MAIMEFLTSLKRNMMARGVKDVSDPKKWAAYLEGGTIEKEGIHIPYSEITAYTEQLVYRTTLCQECCEAGVCPHCGCTMPKAAMVASKTCPKERWGAMMVADEWQAYKQEKQISFTVNQSAR
;
A
#
# COMPACT_ATOMS: atom_id res chain seq x y z
N MET A 1 1.12 23.59 0.52
CA MET A 1 0.14 22.64 1.12
C MET A 1 0.81 21.38 1.68
N ALA A 2 1.80 20.77 1.00
CA ALA A 2 2.44 19.52 1.45
C ALA A 2 3.11 19.53 2.86
N ILE A 3 3.72 20.64 3.30
CA ILE A 3 4.44 20.69 4.59
C ILE A 3 3.47 20.62 5.78
N MET A 4 2.29 21.25 5.71
CA MET A 4 1.32 21.20 6.82
C MET A 4 0.68 19.82 6.97
N GLU A 5 0.35 19.15 5.86
CA GLU A 5 -0.16 17.78 5.90
C GLU A 5 0.88 16.80 6.43
N PHE A 6 2.14 17.00 6.02
CA PHE A 6 3.28 16.27 6.54
C PHE A 6 3.44 16.44 8.05
N LEU A 7 3.46 17.68 8.56
CA LEU A 7 3.58 17.95 10.01
C LEU A 7 2.39 17.43 10.81
N THR A 8 1.17 17.49 10.23
CA THR A 8 -0.04 16.99 10.88
C THR A 8 -0.03 15.46 10.96
N SER A 9 0.42 14.79 9.89
CA SER A 9 0.64 13.35 9.87
C SER A 9 1.75 12.93 10.85
N LEU A 10 2.85 13.67 10.87
CA LEU A 10 3.98 13.42 11.78
C LEU A 10 3.55 13.53 13.24
N LYS A 11 2.87 14.63 13.61
CA LYS A 11 2.34 14.86 14.96
C LYS A 11 1.35 13.76 15.37
N ARG A 12 0.45 13.37 14.46
CA ARG A 12 -0.52 12.28 14.70
C ARG A 12 0.18 10.95 14.93
N ASN A 13 1.19 10.62 14.12
CA ASN A 13 1.96 9.38 14.25
C ASN A 13 2.86 9.38 15.50
N MET A 14 3.49 10.50 15.85
CA MET A 14 4.25 10.66 17.10
C MET A 14 3.36 10.47 18.33
N MET A 15 2.17 11.08 18.35
CA MET A 15 1.24 10.95 19.48
C MET A 15 0.62 9.56 19.56
N ALA A 16 0.37 8.90 18.43
CA ALA A 16 -0.23 7.57 18.42
C ALA A 16 0.77 6.43 18.70
N ARG A 17 2.06 6.58 18.36
CA ARG A 17 3.03 5.46 18.34
C ARG A 17 4.41 5.75 18.92
N GLY A 18 4.64 6.97 19.41
CA GLY A 18 5.91 7.37 20.01
C GLY A 18 7.01 7.70 19.00
N VAL A 19 8.07 8.35 19.49
CA VAL A 19 9.15 8.91 18.66
C VAL A 19 9.93 7.83 17.90
N LYS A 20 10.06 6.62 18.46
CA LYS A 20 10.77 5.50 17.84
C LYS A 20 10.18 5.08 16.49
N ASP A 21 8.86 5.20 16.34
CA ASP A 21 8.15 4.85 15.11
C ASP A 21 8.40 5.86 13.99
N VAL A 22 8.65 7.11 14.36
CA VAL A 22 8.90 8.23 13.45
C VAL A 22 10.38 8.31 13.04
N SER A 23 11.28 7.68 13.80
CA SER A 23 12.70 7.57 13.45
C SER A 23 13.04 6.34 12.60
N ASP A 24 12.08 5.48 12.23
CA ASP A 24 12.36 4.27 11.45
C ASP A 24 12.71 4.61 9.99
N PRO A 25 13.97 4.37 9.54
CA PRO A 25 14.39 4.70 8.19
C PRO A 25 13.62 3.93 7.10
N LYS A 26 13.13 2.71 7.39
CA LYS A 26 12.33 1.93 6.43
C LYS A 26 10.99 2.60 6.17
N LYS A 27 10.38 3.21 7.19
CA LYS A 27 9.14 3.96 7.04
C LYS A 27 9.32 5.20 6.19
N TRP A 28 10.42 5.92 6.39
CA TRP A 28 10.77 7.09 5.58
C TRP A 28 10.97 6.73 4.11
N ALA A 29 11.69 5.65 3.82
CA ALA A 29 11.85 5.16 2.46
C ALA A 29 10.49 4.93 1.77
N ALA A 30 9.55 4.25 2.45
CA ALA A 30 8.21 4.01 1.93
C ALA A 30 7.38 5.30 1.73
N TYR A 31 7.57 6.32 2.58
CA TYR A 31 6.93 7.63 2.39
C TYR A 31 7.49 8.36 1.17
N LEU A 32 8.81 8.34 0.99
CA LEU A 32 9.48 8.93 -0.17
C LEU A 32 9.05 8.24 -1.46
N GLU A 33 9.02 6.90 -1.47
CA GLU A 33 8.52 6.11 -2.61
C GLU A 33 7.09 6.50 -2.96
N GLY A 34 6.20 6.64 -1.96
CA GLY A 34 4.83 7.13 -2.19
C GLY A 34 4.74 8.56 -2.71
N GLY A 35 5.68 9.43 -2.36
CA GLY A 35 5.78 10.78 -2.90
C GLY A 35 6.25 10.80 -4.36
N THR A 36 7.22 9.95 -4.71
CA THR A 36 7.66 9.75 -6.09
C THR A 36 6.52 9.24 -6.96
N ILE A 37 5.74 8.25 -6.47
CA ILE A 37 4.57 7.72 -7.18
C ILE A 37 3.55 8.82 -7.54
N GLU A 38 3.29 9.77 -6.63
CA GLU A 38 2.37 10.88 -6.91
C GLU A 38 2.90 11.85 -7.97
N LYS A 39 4.21 12.06 -8.00
CA LYS A 39 4.85 13.05 -8.89
C LYS A 39 5.15 12.49 -10.27
N GLU A 40 5.60 11.25 -10.33
CA GLU A 40 6.21 10.64 -11.53
C GLU A 40 5.40 9.43 -12.03
N GLY A 41 4.44 8.95 -11.24
CA GLY A 41 3.71 7.73 -11.52
C GLY A 41 4.45 6.48 -11.05
N ILE A 42 3.86 5.31 -11.34
CA ILE A 42 4.46 4.02 -11.01
C ILE A 42 5.14 3.47 -12.26
N HIS A 43 6.45 3.26 -12.19
CA HIS A 43 7.21 2.60 -13.24
C HIS A 43 7.24 1.09 -12.99
N ILE A 44 6.47 0.33 -13.77
CA ILE A 44 6.34 -1.12 -13.64
C ILE A 44 6.78 -1.76 -14.96
N PRO A 45 7.67 -2.78 -14.94
CA PRO A 45 7.98 -3.57 -16.13
C PRO A 45 6.70 -4.21 -16.69
N TYR A 46 6.59 -4.31 -18.01
CA TYR A 46 5.37 -4.85 -18.65
C TYR A 46 4.98 -6.25 -18.13
N SER A 47 5.97 -7.10 -17.85
CA SER A 47 5.77 -8.45 -17.28
C SER A 47 5.14 -8.45 -15.88
N GLU A 48 5.29 -7.35 -15.13
CA GLU A 48 4.85 -7.23 -13.72
C GLU A 48 3.49 -6.54 -13.58
N ILE A 49 2.96 -5.92 -14.64
CA ILE A 49 1.75 -5.07 -14.57
C ILE A 49 0.55 -5.85 -14.01
N THR A 50 0.32 -7.07 -14.48
CA THR A 50 -0.81 -7.89 -14.05
C THR A 50 -0.68 -8.26 -12.57
N ALA A 51 0.50 -8.75 -12.16
CA ALA A 51 0.76 -9.15 -10.78
C ALA A 51 0.67 -7.96 -9.81
N TYR A 52 1.18 -6.80 -10.20
CA TYR A 52 1.06 -5.57 -9.42
C TYR A 52 -0.41 -5.18 -9.23
N THR A 53 -1.20 -5.19 -10.31
CA THR A 53 -2.60 -4.77 -10.28
C THR A 53 -3.44 -5.69 -9.41
N GLU A 54 -3.26 -7.00 -9.55
CA GLU A 54 -3.92 -8.00 -8.70
C GLU A 54 -3.57 -7.83 -7.22
N GLN A 55 -2.28 -7.62 -6.91
CA GLN A 55 -1.83 -7.39 -5.54
C GLN A 55 -2.40 -6.09 -4.96
N LEU A 56 -2.52 -5.03 -5.77
CA LEU A 56 -3.16 -3.79 -5.34
C LEU A 56 -4.63 -4.03 -4.97
N VAL A 57 -5.39 -4.71 -5.84
CA VAL A 57 -6.80 -5.07 -5.57
C VAL A 57 -6.92 -5.95 -4.33
N TYR A 58 -6.04 -6.95 -4.19
CA TYR A 58 -6.01 -7.83 -3.02
C TYR A 58 -5.78 -7.04 -1.72
N ARG A 59 -4.74 -6.21 -1.69
CA ARG A 59 -4.38 -5.37 -0.54
C ARG A 59 -5.49 -4.41 -0.15
N THR A 60 -6.13 -3.76 -1.12
CA THR A 60 -7.22 -2.80 -0.86
C THR A 60 -8.49 -3.51 -0.40
N THR A 61 -8.77 -4.71 -0.90
CA THR A 61 -9.89 -5.55 -0.44
C THR A 61 -9.72 -5.96 1.02
N LEU A 62 -8.52 -6.40 1.43
CA LEU A 62 -8.22 -6.76 2.83
C LEU A 62 -8.27 -5.57 3.81
N CYS A 63 -8.16 -4.36 3.29
CA CYS A 63 -8.20 -3.12 4.06
C CYS A 63 -9.36 -2.21 3.63
N GLN A 64 -10.50 -2.77 3.21
CA GLN A 64 -11.63 -2.01 2.67
C GLN A 64 -12.03 -0.82 3.55
N GLU A 65 -12.27 -1.04 4.85
CA GLU A 65 -12.62 0.02 5.81
C GLU A 65 -11.57 1.15 5.86
N CYS A 66 -10.29 0.81 5.72
CA CYS A 66 -9.20 1.79 5.74
C CYS A 66 -9.17 2.59 4.44
N CYS A 67 -9.48 1.95 3.31
CA CYS A 67 -9.58 2.58 2.00
C CYS A 67 -10.78 3.53 1.94
N GLU A 68 -11.94 3.13 2.45
CA GLU A 68 -13.15 3.97 2.54
C GLU A 68 -12.93 5.20 3.43
N ALA A 69 -12.23 5.03 4.56
CA ALA A 69 -11.87 6.13 5.44
C ALA A 69 -10.73 7.03 4.89
N GLY A 70 -10.04 6.62 3.82
CA GLY A 70 -8.84 7.28 3.29
C GLY A 70 -7.59 7.18 4.19
N VAL A 71 -7.75 6.71 5.43
CA VAL A 71 -6.68 6.52 6.41
C VAL A 71 -7.00 5.33 7.31
N CYS A 72 -6.00 4.51 7.61
CA CYS A 72 -6.18 3.42 8.55
C CYS A 72 -6.32 3.96 9.99
N PRO A 73 -7.40 3.63 10.73
CA PRO A 73 -7.61 4.13 12.09
C PRO A 73 -6.58 3.56 13.09
N HIS A 74 -5.97 2.42 12.78
CA HIS A 74 -4.97 1.78 13.64
C HIS A 74 -3.55 2.24 13.32
N CYS A 75 -3.16 2.13 12.03
CA CYS A 75 -1.81 2.38 11.58
C CYS A 75 -1.61 3.76 10.90
N GLY A 76 -2.63 4.61 10.84
CA GLY A 76 -2.51 6.01 10.40
C GLY A 76 -2.00 6.18 8.97
N CYS A 77 -1.86 5.10 8.21
CA CYS A 77 -1.40 5.11 6.84
C CYS A 77 -2.50 5.63 5.94
N THR A 78 -2.15 6.53 5.01
CA THR A 78 -3.03 6.97 3.93
C THR A 78 -3.34 5.81 2.99
N MET A 79 -4.61 5.49 2.79
CA MET A 79 -5.08 4.41 1.91
C MET A 79 -5.93 5.01 0.77
N PRO A 80 -5.90 4.46 -0.45
CA PRO A 80 -5.16 3.27 -0.89
C PRO A 80 -3.68 3.50 -1.17
N LYS A 81 -3.17 4.74 -1.05
CA LYS A 81 -1.77 5.10 -1.38
C LYS A 81 -0.73 4.16 -0.77
N ALA A 82 -0.88 3.82 0.52
CA ALA A 82 0.05 2.91 1.18
C ALA A 82 0.05 1.49 0.60
N ALA A 83 -1.08 1.03 0.02
CA ALA A 83 -1.16 -0.27 -0.64
C ALA A 83 -0.47 -0.29 -2.01
N MET A 84 -0.24 0.88 -2.64
CA MET A 84 0.47 1.01 -3.92
C MET A 84 1.99 0.95 -3.79
N VAL A 85 2.51 1.20 -2.58
CA VAL A 85 3.96 1.18 -2.30
C VAL A 85 4.42 -0.28 -2.22
N ALA A 86 5.38 -0.67 -3.07
CA ALA A 86 5.80 -2.07 -3.22
C ALA A 86 6.45 -2.59 -1.93
N SER A 87 7.32 -1.77 -1.34
CA SER A 87 8.07 -2.07 -0.11
C SER A 87 7.22 -2.08 1.17
N LYS A 88 6.00 -1.55 1.12
CA LYS A 88 5.17 -1.36 2.31
C LYS A 88 4.48 -2.66 2.72
N THR A 89 4.26 -2.80 4.02
CA THR A 89 3.51 -3.91 4.63
C THR A 89 2.41 -3.37 5.54
N CYS A 90 1.39 -4.20 5.80
CA CYS A 90 0.36 -3.87 6.77
C CYS A 90 0.86 -4.18 8.19
N PRO A 91 0.83 -3.22 9.14
CA PRO A 91 1.21 -3.50 10.54
C PRO A 91 0.29 -4.49 11.27
N LYS A 92 -0.89 -4.79 10.71
CA LYS A 92 -1.79 -5.85 11.18
C LYS A 92 -1.59 -7.16 10.42
N GLU A 93 -0.52 -7.26 9.62
CA GLU A 93 -0.15 -8.46 8.86
C GLU A 93 -1.22 -8.95 7.88
N ARG A 94 -2.17 -8.08 7.49
CA ARG A 94 -3.16 -8.41 6.47
C ARG A 94 -2.50 -8.65 5.10
N TRP A 95 -1.42 -7.94 4.80
CA TRP A 95 -0.67 -8.10 3.56
C TRP A 95 0.82 -7.73 3.77
N GLY A 96 1.70 -8.43 3.04
CA GLY A 96 3.14 -8.21 3.02
C GLY A 96 3.59 -7.32 1.86
N ALA A 97 4.91 -7.23 1.63
CA ALA A 97 5.50 -6.50 0.51
C ALA A 97 5.03 -7.08 -0.84
N MET A 98 5.13 -6.29 -1.91
CA MET A 98 4.71 -6.77 -3.23
C MET A 98 5.71 -7.81 -3.70
N MET A 99 5.16 -8.92 -4.15
CA MET A 99 5.86 -10.04 -4.75
C MET A 99 6.09 -9.77 -6.23
N VAL A 100 7.15 -10.32 -6.80
CA VAL A 100 7.31 -10.39 -8.26
C VAL A 100 6.29 -11.37 -8.86
N ALA A 101 6.08 -11.31 -10.18
CA ALA A 101 5.03 -12.07 -10.85
C ALA A 101 5.03 -13.58 -10.53
N ASP A 102 6.19 -14.22 -10.55
CA ASP A 102 6.31 -15.67 -10.28
C ASP A 102 5.96 -16.02 -8.84
N GLU A 103 6.44 -15.23 -7.87
CA GLU A 103 6.13 -15.38 -6.45
C GLU A 103 4.64 -15.15 -6.19
N TRP A 104 4.07 -14.12 -6.81
CA TRP A 104 2.64 -13.83 -6.67
C TRP A 104 1.77 -14.95 -7.23
N GLN A 105 2.17 -15.55 -8.35
CA GLN A 105 1.46 -16.69 -8.92
C GLN A 105 1.47 -17.90 -7.98
N ALA A 106 2.62 -18.21 -7.36
CA ALA A 106 2.72 -19.26 -6.35
C ALA A 106 1.84 -18.96 -5.13
N TYR A 107 1.86 -17.72 -4.64
CA TYR A 107 1.04 -17.29 -3.51
C TYR A 107 -0.46 -17.42 -3.79
N LYS A 108 -0.93 -17.04 -4.99
CA LYS A 108 -2.33 -17.21 -5.39
C LYS A 108 -2.77 -18.66 -5.36
N GLN A 109 -1.90 -19.59 -5.80
CA GLN A 109 -2.19 -21.02 -5.76
C GLN A 109 -2.29 -21.54 -4.32
N GLU A 110 -1.33 -21.17 -3.47
CA GLU A 110 -1.32 -21.56 -2.07
C GLU A 110 -2.55 -21.05 -1.31
N LYS A 111 -2.94 -19.79 -1.54
CA LYS A 111 -4.06 -19.13 -0.86
C LYS A 111 -5.41 -19.27 -1.55
N GLN A 112 -5.47 -20.01 -2.67
CA GLN A 112 -6.68 -20.19 -3.47
C GLN A 112 -7.34 -18.86 -3.89
N ILE A 113 -6.51 -17.88 -4.29
CA ILE A 113 -6.95 -16.56 -4.72
C ILE A 113 -7.20 -16.59 -6.23
N SER A 114 -8.38 -16.13 -6.65
CA SER A 114 -8.76 -15.98 -8.05
C SER A 114 -9.31 -14.59 -8.34
N PHE A 115 -8.98 -14.02 -9.49
CA PHE A 115 -9.51 -12.75 -9.98
C PHE A 115 -10.41 -12.99 -11.19
N THR A 116 -11.54 -12.29 -11.24
CA THR A 116 -12.46 -12.34 -12.39
C THR A 116 -12.73 -10.94 -12.88
N VAL A 117 -12.55 -10.72 -14.18
CA VAL A 117 -12.87 -9.46 -14.83
C VAL A 117 -14.26 -9.55 -15.41
N ASN A 118 -15.21 -8.83 -14.81
CA ASN A 118 -16.56 -8.72 -15.34
C ASN A 118 -16.60 -7.56 -16.34
N GLN A 119 -16.85 -7.86 -17.61
CA GLN A 119 -17.11 -6.84 -18.62
C GLN A 119 -18.60 -6.55 -18.62
N SER A 120 -19.00 -5.40 -18.08
CA SER A 120 -20.34 -4.87 -18.32
C SER A 120 -20.39 -4.44 -19.79
N ALA A 121 -21.24 -5.08 -20.59
CA ALA A 121 -21.52 -4.61 -21.94
C ALA A 121 -21.94 -3.13 -21.87
N ARG A 122 -21.18 -2.27 -22.56
CA ARG A 122 -21.50 -0.85 -22.71
C ARG A 122 -22.47 -0.65 -23.85
#